data_AF-A0AAJ1KN55-F1
#
_entry.id   AF-A0AAJ1KN55-F1
#
_cell.length_a   1.000
_cell.length_b   1.000
_cell.length_c   1.000
_cell.angle_alpha   90.00
_cell.angle_beta   90.00
_cell.angle_gamma   90.00
#
_symmetry.space_group_name_H-M   'P 1'
#
loop_
_entity.id
_entity.type
_entity.pdbx_description
1 polymer ?
#
loop_
_entity_poly.entity_id
_entity_poly.type
_entity_poly.pdbx_seq_one_letter_code
_entity_poly.pdbx_strand_id
1 'polypeptide(L)'
;MISPILSEEDISLDLVTKGKQSALSKIAIRIARRSGLDEKVVLRGLFDRERLASTGIGRGVAIPHALLDNISSPVASLTRLVPPVDFDGPDDDPVDLIYTILWPRSASCAFLPALSRICRLLRASQVRERLRLAQSADEALTVLETQLLPSSTNLHISPDQMLGQRTDSFRVPTKPTGAVTITATPASIAETVNITTVAFAMAILGQTFLFLCP
;
A
#
# COMPACT_ATOMS: atom_id res chain seq x y z
N MET A 1 -5.91 2.03 -13.56
CA MET A 1 -5.65 3.22 -12.72
C MET A 1 -6.42 3.05 -11.43
N ILE A 2 -5.82 3.32 -10.27
CA ILE A 2 -6.57 3.41 -9.02
C ILE A 2 -7.24 4.78 -9.09
N SER A 3 -8.52 4.84 -9.46
CA SER A 3 -9.33 6.07 -9.33
C SER A 3 -9.22 6.62 -7.91
N PRO A 4 -9.37 7.93 -7.67
CA PRO A 4 -9.29 8.46 -6.31
C PRO A 4 -10.31 7.73 -5.43
N ILE A 5 -9.81 6.87 -4.54
CA ILE A 5 -10.62 6.11 -3.57
C ILE A 5 -11.09 7.03 -2.43
N LEU A 6 -10.48 8.22 -2.32
CA LEU A 6 -10.69 9.18 -1.26
C LEU A 6 -11.36 10.45 -1.78
N SER A 7 -12.15 11.03 -0.90
CA SER A 7 -12.72 12.37 -0.95
C SER A 7 -12.55 13.03 0.42
N GLU A 8 -12.89 14.31 0.55
CA GLU A 8 -12.71 15.05 1.81
C GLU A 8 -13.45 14.39 3.00
N GLU A 9 -14.62 13.80 2.77
CA GLU A 9 -15.40 13.08 3.79
C GLU A 9 -14.71 11.81 4.33
N ASP A 10 -13.71 11.30 3.62
CA ASP A 10 -12.89 10.16 4.04
C ASP A 10 -11.71 10.56 4.93
N ILE A 11 -11.54 11.86 5.17
CA ILE A 11 -10.41 12.40 5.91
C ILE A 11 -10.88 12.92 7.26
N SER A 12 -10.32 12.32 8.30
CA SER A 12 -10.58 12.68 9.68
C SER A 12 -9.31 13.23 10.32
N LEU A 13 -9.27 14.54 10.54
CA LEU A 13 -8.15 15.15 11.25
C LEU A 13 -8.42 15.19 12.75
N ASP A 14 -7.34 15.02 13.52
CA ASP A 14 -7.27 15.23 14.97
C ASP A 14 -8.29 14.41 15.77
N LEU A 15 -8.46 13.15 15.38
CA LEU A 15 -9.35 12.21 16.04
C LEU A 15 -8.78 11.77 17.39
N VAL A 16 -9.49 12.10 18.47
CA VAL A 16 -9.15 11.65 19.83
C VAL A 16 -9.59 10.21 20.06
N THR A 17 -8.70 9.36 20.56
CA THR A 17 -8.96 7.94 20.84
C THR A 17 -8.32 7.51 22.16
N LYS A 18 -8.73 6.35 22.70
CA LYS A 18 -8.19 5.78 23.94
C LYS A 18 -7.18 4.64 23.69
N GLY A 19 -6.50 4.67 22.54
CA GLY A 19 -5.56 3.61 22.11
C GLY A 19 -6.03 2.85 20.87
N LYS A 20 -5.23 1.86 20.43
CA LYS A 20 -5.40 1.12 19.18
C LYS A 20 -6.81 0.59 18.91
N GLN A 21 -7.39 -0.12 19.88
CA GLN A 21 -8.74 -0.68 19.71
C GLN A 21 -9.81 0.40 19.54
N SER A 22 -9.69 1.51 20.28
CA SER A 22 -10.58 2.65 20.14
C SER A 22 -10.40 3.35 18.80
N ALA A 23 -9.17 3.44 18.28
CA ALA A 23 -8.90 4.02 16.96
C ALA A 23 -9.52 3.18 15.85
N LEU A 24 -9.23 1.87 15.82
CA LEU A 24 -9.81 0.95 14.84
C LEU A 24 -11.35 0.95 14.88
N SER A 25 -11.95 0.97 16.08
CA SER A 25 -13.41 1.01 16.23
C SER A 25 -14.02 2.29 15.65
N LYS A 26 -13.46 3.46 15.99
CA LYS A 26 -13.98 4.75 15.49
C LYS A 26 -13.80 4.88 13.98
N ILE A 27 -12.67 4.42 13.44
CA ILE A 27 -12.40 4.44 12.01
C ILE A 27 -13.38 3.50 11.28
N ALA A 28 -13.55 2.26 11.77
CA ALA A 28 -14.48 1.28 11.21
C ALA A 28 -15.90 1.81 11.11
N ILE A 29 -16.40 2.46 12.17
CA ILE A 29 -17.74 3.05 12.19
C ILE A 29 -17.86 4.16 11.15
N ARG A 30 -16.88 5.07 11.07
CA ARG A 30 -16.91 6.21 10.13
C ARG A 30 -16.90 5.74 8.68
N ILE A 31 -15.93 4.90 8.32
CA ILE A 31 -15.79 4.40 6.95
C ILE A 31 -17.02 3.57 6.54
N ALA A 32 -17.54 2.73 7.45
CA ALA A 32 -18.71 1.90 7.17
C ALA A 32 -19.97 2.74 6.91
N ARG A 33 -20.25 3.74 7.75
CA ARG A 33 -21.41 4.64 7.55
C ARG A 33 -21.34 5.37 6.23
N ARG A 34 -20.16 5.92 5.92
CA ARG A 34 -19.93 6.68 4.69
C ARG A 34 -20.14 5.81 3.46
N SER A 35 -19.67 4.57 3.48
CA SER A 35 -19.76 3.67 2.34
C SER A 35 -20.99 2.74 2.34
N GLY A 36 -21.94 2.93 3.27
CA GLY A 36 -23.14 2.10 3.39
C GLY A 36 -22.87 0.63 3.74
N LEU A 37 -21.77 0.35 4.44
CA LEU A 37 -21.39 -1.01 4.87
C LEU A 37 -21.86 -1.30 6.30
N ASP A 38 -21.93 -2.58 6.64
CA ASP A 38 -22.19 -3.01 8.01
C ASP A 38 -20.98 -2.73 8.92
N GLU A 39 -21.18 -1.91 9.96
CA GLU A 39 -20.15 -1.51 10.92
C GLU A 39 -19.46 -2.71 11.59
N LYS A 40 -20.21 -3.77 11.92
CA LYS A 40 -19.67 -4.96 12.59
C LYS A 40 -18.79 -5.78 11.63
N VAL A 41 -19.18 -5.87 10.37
CA VAL A 41 -18.39 -6.56 9.33
C VAL A 41 -17.06 -5.85 9.12
N VAL A 42 -17.09 -4.52 8.97
CA VAL A 42 -15.86 -3.72 8.80
C VAL A 42 -14.95 -3.83 10.03
N LEU A 43 -15.52 -3.62 11.22
CA LEU A 43 -14.76 -3.68 12.48
C LEU A 43 -14.11 -5.05 12.69
N ARG A 44 -14.87 -6.12 12.48
CA ARG A 44 -14.37 -7.49 12.58
C ARG A 44 -13.25 -7.73 11.59
N GLY A 45 -13.41 -7.33 10.33
CA GLY A 45 -12.38 -7.50 9.30
C GLY A 45 -11.05 -6.81 9.67
N LEU A 46 -11.13 -5.57 10.16
CA LEU A 46 -9.94 -4.82 10.59
C LEU A 46 -9.28 -5.45 11.82
N PHE A 47 -10.06 -5.85 12.84
CA PHE A 47 -9.51 -6.49 14.04
C PHE A 47 -8.92 -7.87 13.76
N ASP A 48 -9.59 -8.68 12.94
CA ASP A 48 -9.09 -10.00 12.57
C ASP A 48 -7.76 -9.87 11.82
N ARG A 49 -7.58 -8.85 10.97
CA ARG A 49 -6.31 -8.58 10.31
C ARG A 49 -5.23 -8.08 11.29
N GLU A 50 -5.56 -7.12 12.14
CA GLU A 50 -4.62 -6.53 13.09
C GLU A 50 -4.09 -7.58 14.10
N ARG A 51 -4.93 -8.56 14.48
CA ARG A 51 -4.54 -9.64 15.40
C ARG A 51 -3.48 -10.58 14.83
N LEU A 52 -3.36 -10.71 13.50
CA LEU A 52 -2.34 -11.58 12.88
C LEU A 52 -0.94 -11.00 13.05
N ALA A 53 -0.82 -9.68 12.87
CA ALA A 53 0.38 -8.90 13.04
C ALA A 53 -0.02 -7.43 12.91
N SER A 54 0.68 -6.55 13.63
CA SER A 54 0.48 -5.10 13.54
C SER A 54 0.48 -4.64 12.07
N THR A 55 -0.43 -3.71 11.77
CA THR A 55 -0.44 -3.00 10.49
C THR A 55 0.34 -1.69 10.54
N GLY A 56 1.03 -1.42 11.65
CA GLY A 56 2.06 -0.40 11.77
C GLY A 56 3.20 -0.67 10.80
N ILE A 57 3.59 0.35 10.03
CA ILE A 57 4.73 0.27 9.10
C ILE A 57 5.93 1.12 9.56
N GLY A 58 5.81 1.69 10.76
CA GLY A 58 6.78 2.54 11.41
C GLY A 58 6.62 4.03 11.08
N ARG A 59 7.42 4.87 11.74
CA ARG A 59 7.52 6.33 11.58
C ARG A 59 6.19 7.04 11.83
N GLY A 60 5.43 6.52 12.80
CA GLY A 60 4.11 6.99 13.18
C GLY A 60 2.99 6.66 12.20
N VAL A 61 3.13 5.63 11.36
CA VAL A 61 2.09 5.24 10.37
C VAL A 61 1.59 3.82 10.58
N ALA A 62 0.26 3.64 10.47
CA ALA A 62 -0.38 2.34 10.30
C ALA A 62 -1.27 2.30 9.05
N ILE A 63 -1.43 1.11 8.47
CA ILE A 63 -2.29 0.87 7.31
C ILE A 63 -3.26 -0.29 7.59
N PRO A 64 -4.26 -0.13 8.47
CA PRO A 64 -5.28 -1.16 8.71
C PRO A 64 -6.01 -1.50 7.41
N HIS A 65 -6.22 -2.78 7.14
CA HIS A 65 -6.85 -3.20 5.89
C HIS A 65 -7.64 -4.50 6.02
N ALA A 66 -8.65 -4.69 5.17
CA ALA A 66 -9.44 -5.91 5.14
C ALA A 66 -9.98 -6.24 3.74
N LEU A 67 -10.06 -7.53 3.43
CA LEU A 67 -10.83 -8.04 2.29
C LEU A 67 -12.24 -8.39 2.76
N LEU A 68 -13.24 -7.78 2.14
CA LEU A 68 -14.66 -7.95 2.48
C LEU A 68 -15.43 -8.52 1.29
N ASP A 69 -16.44 -9.34 1.57
CA ASP A 69 -17.28 -9.97 0.52
C ASP A 69 -18.39 -9.03 0.02
N ASN A 70 -18.98 -8.23 0.93
CA ASN A 70 -20.14 -7.36 0.64
C ASN A 70 -19.74 -5.92 0.30
N ILE A 71 -18.73 -5.74 -0.55
CA ILE A 71 -18.28 -4.43 -1.03
C ILE A 71 -18.03 -4.53 -2.54
N SER A 72 -18.46 -3.53 -3.31
CA SER A 72 -18.38 -3.55 -4.78
C SER A 72 -17.12 -2.88 -5.32
N SER A 73 -16.54 -1.94 -4.58
CA SER A 73 -15.33 -1.21 -4.93
C SER A 73 -14.45 -0.96 -3.71
N PRO A 74 -13.13 -0.75 -3.88
CA PRO A 74 -12.28 -0.33 -2.78
C PRO A 74 -12.79 0.95 -2.12
N VAL A 75 -12.68 1.03 -0.79
CA VAL A 75 -12.98 2.22 0.02
C VAL A 75 -11.80 2.46 0.95
N ALA A 76 -11.43 3.72 1.14
CA ALA A 76 -10.31 4.09 2.00
C ALA A 76 -10.68 5.27 2.89
N SER A 77 -9.88 5.48 3.94
CA SER A 77 -9.95 6.68 4.77
C SER A 77 -8.57 7.07 5.28
N LEU A 78 -8.32 8.37 5.42
CA LEU A 78 -7.17 8.88 6.16
C LEU A 78 -7.64 9.39 7.53
N THR A 79 -6.92 9.03 8.57
CA THR A 79 -7.18 9.54 9.92
C THR A 79 -5.87 10.02 10.55
N ARG A 80 -5.85 11.27 11.02
CA ARG A 80 -4.80 11.78 11.91
C ARG A 80 -5.30 11.71 13.35
N LEU A 81 -4.55 11.07 14.23
CA LEU A 81 -4.85 10.92 15.64
C LEU A 81 -4.17 12.00 16.47
N VAL A 82 -4.88 12.49 17.47
CA VAL A 82 -4.33 13.36 18.52
C VAL A 82 -4.94 12.92 19.87
N PRO A 83 -4.15 12.40 20.83
CA PRO A 83 -2.73 12.08 20.73
C PRO A 83 -2.45 10.85 19.84
N PRO A 84 -1.18 10.65 19.40
CA PRO A 84 -0.76 9.39 18.79
C PRO A 84 -0.94 8.21 19.74
N VAL A 85 -1.10 7.01 19.18
CA VAL A 85 -1.35 5.78 19.95
C VAL A 85 -0.35 4.69 19.61
N ASP A 86 0.05 3.91 20.61
CA ASP A 86 0.84 2.71 20.37
C ASP A 86 0.08 1.74 19.46
N PHE A 87 0.78 1.26 18.43
CA PHE A 87 0.26 0.36 17.42
C PHE A 87 1.06 -0.94 17.30
N ASP A 88 1.98 -1.22 18.23
CA ASP A 88 2.92 -2.35 18.15
C ASP A 88 3.72 -2.33 16.81
N GLY A 89 4.15 -1.14 16.39
CA GLY A 89 4.89 -0.93 15.15
C GLY A 89 6.35 -1.43 15.22
N PRO A 90 7.07 -1.50 14.10
CA PRO A 90 8.42 -2.04 14.04
C PRO A 90 9.52 -1.16 14.66
N ASP A 91 9.24 0.13 14.92
CA ASP A 91 10.20 1.12 15.41
C ASP A 91 9.79 1.80 16.73
N ASP A 92 8.87 1.20 17.49
CA ASP A 92 8.31 1.70 18.76
C ASP A 92 7.67 3.11 18.69
N ASP A 93 7.66 3.76 17.52
CA ASP A 93 7.05 5.07 17.32
C ASP A 93 5.52 4.95 17.42
N PRO A 94 4.86 5.77 18.26
CA PRO A 94 3.41 5.77 18.34
C PRO A 94 2.81 6.34 17.04
N VAL A 95 1.69 5.76 16.62
CA VAL A 95 1.04 6.07 15.35
C VAL A 95 0.09 7.26 15.49
N ASP A 96 0.33 8.29 14.67
CA ASP A 96 -0.59 9.41 14.47
C ASP A 96 -1.30 9.35 13.11
N LEU A 97 -0.71 8.75 12.09
CA LEU A 97 -1.29 8.67 10.76
C LEU A 97 -1.80 7.26 10.45
N ILE A 98 -3.10 7.13 10.17
CA ILE A 98 -3.75 5.86 9.85
C ILE A 98 -4.41 5.96 8.47
N TYR A 99 -3.97 5.12 7.54
CA TYR A 99 -4.60 4.99 6.23
C TYR A 99 -5.32 3.65 6.14
N THR A 100 -6.64 3.64 6.21
CA THR A 100 -7.43 2.39 6.21
C THR A 100 -7.92 2.06 4.81
N ILE A 101 -7.89 0.77 4.42
CA ILE A 101 -8.36 0.29 3.11
C ILE A 101 -9.26 -0.94 3.27
N LEU A 102 -10.47 -0.86 2.76
CA LEU A 102 -11.39 -1.99 2.58
C LEU A 102 -11.42 -2.36 1.11
N TRP A 103 -11.32 -3.65 0.80
CA TRP A 103 -11.17 -4.10 -0.57
C TRP A 103 -12.11 -5.28 -0.88
N PRO A 104 -12.73 -5.32 -2.07
CA PRO A 104 -13.58 -6.44 -2.48
C PRO A 104 -12.80 -7.74 -2.63
N ARG A 105 -13.24 -8.80 -1.95
CA ARG A 105 -12.60 -10.13 -2.07
C ARG A 105 -12.60 -10.64 -3.52
N SER A 106 -13.64 -10.31 -4.28
CA SER A 106 -13.78 -10.65 -5.70
C SER A 106 -12.70 -10.03 -6.61
N ALA A 107 -12.00 -8.98 -6.17
CA ALA A 107 -10.92 -8.33 -6.91
C ALA A 107 -9.58 -8.37 -6.15
N SER A 108 -9.32 -9.45 -5.41
CA SER A 108 -8.15 -9.60 -4.54
C SER A 108 -6.80 -9.52 -5.28
N CYS A 109 -6.74 -9.87 -6.56
CA CYS A 109 -5.50 -9.81 -7.37
C CYS A 109 -4.92 -8.39 -7.46
N ALA A 110 -5.76 -7.36 -7.45
CA ALA A 110 -5.34 -5.96 -7.51
C ALA A 110 -5.03 -5.35 -6.13
N PHE A 111 -5.29 -6.07 -5.04
CA PHE A 111 -5.14 -5.57 -3.68
C PHE A 111 -3.69 -5.31 -3.28
N LEU A 112 -2.80 -6.30 -3.42
CA LEU A 112 -1.40 -6.16 -3.01
C LEU A 112 -0.63 -5.10 -3.83
N PRO A 113 -0.81 -5.00 -5.17
CA PRO A 113 -0.23 -3.89 -5.94
C PRO A 113 -0.69 -2.50 -5.45
N ALA A 114 -1.97 -2.36 -5.12
CA ALA A 114 -2.51 -1.11 -4.59
C ALA A 114 -1.96 -0.79 -3.19
N LEU A 115 -1.97 -1.77 -2.29
CA LEU A 115 -1.44 -1.64 -0.94
C LEU A 115 0.06 -1.26 -0.95
N SER A 116 0.86 -1.91 -1.80
CA SER A 116 2.28 -1.59 -1.98
C SER A 116 2.51 -0.13 -2.39
N ARG A 117 1.67 0.41 -3.29
CA ARG A 117 1.74 1.82 -3.70
C ARG A 117 1.46 2.76 -2.52
N ILE A 118 0.43 2.48 -1.73
CA ILE A 118 0.10 3.27 -0.54
C ILE A 118 1.23 3.20 0.50
N CYS A 119 1.77 2.01 0.76
CA CYS A 119 2.90 1.85 1.68
C CYS A 119 4.12 2.68 1.24
N ARG A 120 4.47 2.69 -0.06
CA ARG A 120 5.57 3.53 -0.58
C ARG A 120 5.28 5.03 -0.41
N LEU A 121 4.06 5.45 -0.73
CA LEU A 121 3.63 6.84 -0.57
C LEU A 121 3.83 7.31 0.88
N LEU A 122 3.33 6.54 1.85
CA LEU A 122 3.38 6.89 3.27
C LEU A 122 4.78 6.70 3.88
N ARG A 123 5.70 6.00 3.20
CA ARG A 123 7.12 5.94 3.58
C ARG A 123 7.93 7.19 3.19
N ALA A 124 7.44 8.03 2.28
CA ALA A 124 8.08 9.31 1.98
C ALA A 124 7.93 10.29 3.16
N SER A 125 9.04 10.81 3.70
CA SER A 125 9.02 11.73 4.85
C SER A 125 8.23 13.00 4.55
N GLN A 126 8.47 13.61 3.37
CA GLN A 126 7.76 14.81 2.93
C GLN A 126 6.25 14.62 2.91
N VAL A 127 5.75 13.44 2.54
CA VAL A 127 4.32 13.14 2.56
C VAL A 127 3.80 13.10 3.99
N ARG A 128 4.46 12.35 4.89
CA ARG A 128 4.04 12.27 6.30
C ARG A 128 4.04 13.63 6.99
N GLU A 129 5.10 14.42 6.79
CA GLU A 129 5.23 15.76 7.36
C GLU A 129 4.10 16.68 6.86
N ARG A 130 3.82 16.68 5.55
CA ARG A 130 2.71 17.47 5.00
C ARG A 130 1.34 17.01 5.51
N LEU A 131 1.10 15.71 5.67
CA LEU A 131 -0.14 15.18 6.26
C LEU A 131 -0.30 15.59 7.73
N ARG A 132 0.80 15.67 8.49
CA ARG A 132 0.78 16.16 9.88
C ARG A 132 0.52 17.65 9.98
N LEU A 133 0.97 18.42 8.99
CA LEU A 133 0.78 19.87 8.95
C LEU A 133 -0.54 20.31 8.30
N ALA A 134 -1.23 19.43 7.57
CA ALA A 134 -2.49 19.75 6.91
C ALA A 134 -3.52 20.31 7.90
N GLN A 135 -4.11 21.46 7.58
CA GLN A 135 -5.10 22.14 8.42
C GLN A 135 -6.54 21.84 7.99
N SER A 136 -6.73 21.17 6.85
CA SER A 136 -8.04 20.78 6.32
C SER A 136 -8.01 19.40 5.65
N ALA A 137 -9.20 18.82 5.49
CA ALA A 137 -9.38 17.58 4.74
C ALA A 137 -8.91 17.73 3.28
N ASP A 138 -9.28 18.84 2.63
CA ASP A 138 -8.86 19.18 1.27
C ASP A 138 -7.32 19.27 1.11
N GLU A 139 -6.63 19.91 2.06
CA GLU A 139 -5.16 19.98 2.04
C GLU A 139 -4.53 18.58 2.15
N ALA A 140 -5.05 17.74 3.05
CA ALA A 140 -4.58 16.38 3.20
C ALA A 140 -4.87 15.52 1.96
N LEU A 141 -6.03 15.71 1.32
CA LEU A 141 -6.38 15.05 0.06
C LEU A 141 -5.40 15.45 -1.04
N THR A 142 -5.15 16.74 -1.20
CA THR A 142 -4.21 17.30 -2.18
C THR A 142 -2.80 16.70 -2.03
N VAL A 143 -2.33 16.53 -0.78
CA VAL A 143 -1.03 15.89 -0.51
C VAL A 143 -0.98 14.45 -1.02
N LEU A 144 -2.07 13.69 -0.85
CA LEU A 144 -2.17 12.31 -1.33
C LEU A 144 -2.27 12.24 -2.85
N GLU A 145 -3.10 13.07 -3.47
CA GLU A 145 -3.36 13.06 -4.91
C GLU A 145 -2.13 13.46 -5.74
N THR A 146 -1.42 14.50 -5.32
CA THR A 146 -0.21 15.02 -6.01
C THR A 146 0.84 13.92 -6.21
N GLN A 147 0.89 12.96 -5.30
CA GLN A 147 1.88 11.88 -5.28
C GLN A 147 1.32 10.55 -5.83
N LEU A 148 0.00 10.44 -5.96
CA LEU A 148 -0.70 9.29 -6.52
C LEU A 148 -0.92 9.40 -8.04
N LEU A 149 -0.80 10.59 -8.62
CA LEU A 149 -0.80 10.78 -10.06
C LEU A 149 0.62 10.63 -10.61
N PRO A 150 0.84 9.87 -11.70
CA PRO A 150 2.13 9.89 -12.39
C PRO A 150 2.38 11.31 -12.90
N SER A 151 3.53 11.90 -12.55
CA SER A 151 3.97 13.17 -13.11
C SER A 151 4.27 12.99 -14.60
N SER A 152 3.26 13.23 -15.45
CA SER A 152 3.45 13.38 -16.89
C SER A 152 4.08 14.73 -17.18
N THR A 153 5.39 14.89 -16.96
CA THR A 153 6.13 16.07 -17.44
C THR A 153 7.60 15.75 -17.66
N ASN A 154 7.89 15.27 -18.87
CA ASN A 154 9.04 15.70 -19.66
C ASN A 154 8.78 15.35 -21.12
N LEU A 155 7.91 16.15 -21.75
CA LEU A 155 7.93 16.31 -23.20
C LEU A 155 8.53 17.68 -23.48
N HIS A 156 9.85 17.71 -23.70
CA HIS A 156 10.48 18.82 -24.41
C HIS A 156 11.05 18.25 -25.72
N ILE A 157 10.40 18.62 -26.81
CA ILE A 157 10.74 18.34 -28.22
C ILE A 157 11.73 19.40 -28.68
N SER A 158 12.72 19.04 -29.52
CA SER A 158 13.07 19.77 -30.76
C SER A 158 14.33 19.19 -31.45
N PRO A 159 14.52 19.41 -32.77
CA PRO A 159 14.17 18.41 -33.76
C PRO A 159 15.27 18.32 -34.82
N ASP A 160 16.48 17.86 -34.48
CA ASP A 160 17.59 17.97 -35.44
C ASP A 160 18.82 17.12 -35.07
N GLN A 161 18.75 15.80 -35.22
CA GLN A 161 19.94 14.93 -35.39
C GLN A 161 19.56 13.77 -36.32
N MET A 162 19.36 14.06 -37.60
CA MET A 162 20.37 13.92 -38.66
C MET A 162 20.96 12.51 -38.77
N LEU A 163 20.27 11.74 -39.62
CA LEU A 163 20.76 10.77 -40.59
C LEU A 163 22.29 10.86 -40.83
N GLY A 164 23.05 9.89 -40.29
CA GLY A 164 24.49 9.77 -40.45
C GLY A 164 24.92 8.31 -40.50
N GLN A 165 25.31 7.88 -41.69
CA GLN A 165 25.70 6.53 -42.10
C GLN A 165 26.83 5.92 -41.25
N ARG A 166 26.82 4.59 -41.08
CA ARG A 166 27.79 3.68 -41.71
C ARG A 166 27.62 2.23 -41.22
N THR A 167 27.47 1.35 -42.19
CA THR A 167 27.68 -0.09 -42.11
C THR A 167 29.15 -0.36 -41.80
N ASP A 168 29.45 -1.19 -40.80
CA ASP A 168 30.42 -2.25 -41.03
C ASP A 168 30.35 -3.41 -40.02
N SER A 169 30.22 -4.59 -40.63
CA SER A 169 30.58 -5.93 -40.19
C SER A 169 31.22 -6.12 -38.79
N PHE A 170 30.49 -6.80 -37.89
CA PHE A 170 31.11 -7.55 -36.80
C PHE A 170 30.73 -9.03 -36.86
N ARG A 171 31.77 -9.86 -37.03
CA ARG A 171 31.74 -11.30 -37.28
C ARG A 171 31.70 -12.07 -35.97
N VAL A 172 30.74 -12.98 -35.82
CA VAL A 172 30.66 -13.94 -34.70
C VAL A 172 31.49 -15.19 -35.02
N PRO A 173 32.32 -15.71 -34.08
CA PRO A 173 32.76 -17.10 -34.10
C PRO A 173 32.29 -17.90 -32.86
N THR A 174 31.64 -19.05 -33.14
CA THR A 174 31.76 -20.42 -32.56
C THR A 174 32.06 -20.58 -31.06
N LYS A 175 31.47 -21.44 -30.23
CA LYS A 175 30.76 -22.75 -30.32
C LYS A 175 30.21 -23.03 -28.89
N PRO A 176 29.33 -24.02 -28.65
CA PRO A 176 28.69 -24.25 -27.35
C PRO A 176 29.45 -25.29 -26.51
N THR A 177 29.31 -25.26 -25.18
CA THR A 177 29.27 -26.44 -24.28
C THR A 177 28.98 -25.98 -22.85
N GLY A 178 28.08 -26.68 -22.14
CA GLY A 178 28.02 -26.68 -20.67
C GLY A 178 26.63 -26.54 -20.08
N ALA A 179 25.82 -27.60 -20.14
CA ALA A 179 24.62 -27.72 -19.33
C ALA A 179 25.01 -27.88 -17.84
N VAL A 180 24.50 -27.00 -16.97
CA VAL A 180 24.57 -27.16 -15.53
C VAL A 180 23.19 -27.57 -15.03
N THR A 181 23.05 -28.84 -14.67
CA THR A 181 21.87 -29.38 -14.00
C THR A 181 22.01 -29.12 -12.50
N ILE A 182 21.14 -28.28 -11.92
CA ILE A 182 20.99 -28.16 -10.47
C ILE A 182 19.88 -29.13 -10.04
N THR A 183 20.26 -30.20 -9.35
CA THR A 183 19.35 -31.12 -8.67
C THR A 183 18.92 -30.51 -7.33
N ALA A 184 17.66 -30.08 -7.23
CA ALA A 184 17.03 -29.72 -5.97
C ALA A 184 16.44 -30.99 -5.31
N THR A 185 16.91 -31.33 -4.12
CA THR A 185 16.28 -32.32 -3.23
C THR A 185 15.17 -31.62 -2.43
N PRO A 186 13.97 -32.21 -2.26
CA PRO A 186 12.93 -31.61 -1.46
C PRO A 186 13.14 -32.01 0.01
N ALA A 187 13.66 -31.10 0.82
CA ALA A 187 13.58 -31.20 2.27
C ALA A 187 12.33 -30.46 2.75
N SER A 188 11.39 -31.25 3.26
CA SER A 188 10.17 -30.89 3.96
C SER A 188 10.39 -29.82 5.04
N ILE A 189 9.69 -28.68 4.93
CA ILE A 189 9.16 -27.95 6.09
C ILE A 189 7.83 -27.31 5.65
N ALA A 190 6.73 -27.87 6.14
CA ALA A 190 5.42 -27.26 6.06
C ALA A 190 5.32 -26.17 7.16
N GLU A 191 5.70 -24.95 6.81
CA GLU A 191 5.24 -23.75 7.53
C GLU A 191 4.31 -22.98 6.59
N THR A 192 3.01 -23.05 6.86
CA THR A 192 2.02 -22.20 6.19
C THR A 192 2.17 -20.79 6.72
N VAL A 193 3.22 -20.08 6.31
CA VAL A 193 3.29 -18.63 6.48
C VAL A 193 2.26 -18.06 5.52
N ASN A 194 1.19 -17.49 6.08
CA ASN A 194 0.09 -16.91 5.31
C ASN A 194 0.68 -15.96 4.24
N ILE A 195 0.41 -16.25 2.97
CA ILE A 195 0.96 -15.52 1.81
C ILE A 195 0.71 -14.01 1.95
N THR A 196 -0.36 -13.60 2.63
CA THR A 196 -0.63 -12.19 2.95
C THR A 196 0.40 -11.56 3.88
N THR A 197 0.90 -12.29 4.88
CA THR A 197 1.91 -11.80 5.84
C THR A 197 3.29 -11.68 5.18
N VAL A 198 3.70 -12.68 4.39
CA VAL A 198 4.95 -12.61 3.61
C VAL A 198 4.85 -11.51 2.55
N ALA A 199 3.73 -11.42 1.84
CA ALA A 199 3.54 -10.38 0.84
C ALA A 199 3.48 -8.97 1.46
N PHE A 200 2.97 -8.80 2.69
CA PHE A 200 3.01 -7.53 3.40
C PHE A 200 4.44 -7.17 3.82
N ALA A 201 5.19 -8.10 4.41
CA ALA A 201 6.60 -7.92 4.74
C ALA A 201 7.44 -7.60 3.47
N MET A 202 7.15 -8.26 2.35
CA MET A 202 7.83 -8.03 1.08
C MET A 202 7.40 -6.73 0.39
N ALA A 203 6.13 -6.32 0.50
CA ALA A 203 5.66 -5.00 0.06
C ALA A 203 6.26 -3.86 0.91
N ILE A 204 6.59 -4.14 2.17
CA ILE A 204 7.37 -3.25 3.03
C ILE A 204 8.84 -3.18 2.55
N LEU A 205 9.45 -4.32 2.23
CA LEU A 205 10.86 -4.45 1.83
C LEU A 205 11.18 -4.13 0.37
N GLY A 206 10.16 -3.91 -0.48
CA GLY A 206 10.35 -3.44 -1.86
C GLY A 206 10.91 -4.48 -2.84
N GLN A 207 10.81 -5.78 -2.54
CA GLN A 207 11.24 -6.83 -3.46
C GLN A 207 10.11 -7.22 -4.43
N THR A 208 10.40 -7.22 -5.72
CA THR A 208 9.45 -7.55 -6.79
C THR A 208 9.48 -9.05 -7.09
N PHE A 209 8.34 -9.73 -7.03
CA PHE A 209 8.17 -11.06 -7.64
C PHE A 209 6.99 -11.04 -8.61
N LEU A 210 7.16 -11.67 -9.78
CA LEU A 210 6.05 -12.05 -10.65
C LEU A 210 5.24 -13.14 -9.95
N PHE A 211 4.06 -12.81 -9.43
CA PHE A 211 3.07 -13.84 -9.09
C PHE A 211 2.19 -14.09 -10.31
N LEU A 212 2.34 -15.28 -10.90
CA LEU A 212 1.28 -15.87 -11.71
C LEU A 212 0.12 -16.21 -10.77
N CYS A 213 -1.02 -15.58 -11.02
CA CYS A 213 -2.28 -15.95 -10.39
C CYS A 213 -2.69 -17.35 -10.91
N PRO A 214 -3.12 -18.30 -10.05
CA PRO A 214 -3.83 -19.49 -10.51
C PRO A 214 -5.21 -19.12 -11.08
#